data_AF-A0A1M6EPC1-F1
#
_entry.id   AF-A0A1M6EPC1-F1
#
_cell.length_a   1.000
_cell.length_b   1.000
_cell.length_c   1.000
_cell.angle_alpha   90.00
_cell.angle_beta   90.00
_cell.angle_gamma   90.00
#
_symmetry.space_group_name_H-M   'P 1'
#
loop_
_entity.id
_entity.type
_entity.pdbx_description
1 polymer ?
#
loop_
_entity_poly.entity_id
_entity_poly.type
_entity_poly.pdbx_seq_one_letter_code
_entity_poly.pdbx_strand_id
1 'polypeptide(L)'
;MNIGILEKELNEIDESIKKLRLREKEVIKSSNSVVVKKGNGVYQYYYRDGLGNLTYIPSRNNNYAKELVQRDYYNKLMDKLQEQKSILEKFIKRYEENPIDAVYEKFCKGRQILIEPLRPIEQEFVNQWLDEHPGNQNPFEKRGTYLTNRGEYVRSKSEKILADLFYQMGIPYQYEASYVLYNGKICYPDFILLNKRDRKIFYWEHFGLASDKDYAETNLEKLLKYEKSELVLGDNLIVSFESNGISFDVKLIEEKIKTYLL
;
A
#
# COMPACT_ATOMS: atom_id res chain seq x y z
N MET A 1 6.02 6.04 -1.07
CA MET A 1 6.07 5.05 0.04
C MET A 1 4.77 5.18 0.79
N ASN A 2 4.04 4.10 1.01
CA ASN A 2 2.74 4.16 1.69
C ASN A 2 2.98 4.21 3.21
N ILE A 3 2.79 5.39 3.82
CA ILE A 3 2.97 5.60 5.27
C ILE A 3 2.10 4.64 6.07
N GLY A 4 0.93 4.26 5.57
CA GLY A 4 0.03 3.31 6.23
C GLY A 4 0.64 1.92 6.47
N ILE A 5 1.57 1.48 5.62
CA ILE A 5 2.33 0.22 5.87
C ILE A 5 3.22 0.38 7.11
N LEU A 6 3.91 1.52 7.21
CA LEU A 6 4.79 1.83 8.35
C LEU A 6 4.00 2.05 9.64
N GLU A 7 2.81 2.65 9.57
CA GLU A 7 1.91 2.78 10.71
C GLU A 7 1.40 1.42 11.21
N LYS A 8 1.10 0.50 10.29
CA LYS A 8 0.75 -0.88 10.65
C LYS A 8 1.91 -1.58 11.35
N GLU A 9 3.12 -1.48 10.81
CA GLU A 9 4.33 -2.05 11.43
C GLU A 9 4.59 -1.45 12.82
N LEU A 10 4.43 -0.13 12.98
CA LEU A 10 4.54 0.56 14.26
C LEU A 10 3.52 0.01 15.29
N ASN A 11 2.28 -0.24 14.88
CA ASN A 11 1.26 -0.86 15.74
C ASN A 11 1.64 -2.30 16.15
N GLU A 12 2.19 -3.10 15.24
CA GLU A 12 2.66 -4.46 15.54
C GLU A 12 3.81 -4.48 16.55
N ILE A 13 4.73 -3.51 16.43
CA ILE A 13 5.82 -3.29 17.40
C ILE A 13 5.24 -2.91 18.76
N ASP A 14 4.25 -2.01 18.80
CA ASP A 14 3.61 -1.60 20.05
C ASP A 14 2.91 -2.74 20.77
N GLU A 15 2.20 -3.59 20.03
CA GLU A 15 1.59 -4.81 20.58
C GLU A 15 2.64 -5.80 21.10
N SER A 16 3.77 -5.92 20.40
CA SER A 16 4.89 -6.76 20.84
C SER A 16 5.53 -6.24 22.13
N ILE A 17 5.72 -4.93 22.25
CA ILE A 17 6.21 -4.27 23.48
C ILE A 17 5.24 -4.49 24.64
N LYS A 18 3.93 -4.32 24.42
CA LYS A 18 2.91 -4.58 25.46
C LYS A 18 2.97 -6.02 25.96
N LYS A 19 3.05 -7.00 25.04
CA LYS A 19 3.18 -8.42 25.38
C LYS A 19 4.45 -8.70 26.17
N LEU A 20 5.58 -8.11 25.80
CA LEU A 20 6.83 -8.27 26.54
C LEU A 20 6.77 -7.68 27.95
N ARG A 21 6.20 -6.50 28.13
CA ARG A 21 6.03 -5.88 29.47
C ARG A 21 5.18 -6.72 30.42
N LEU A 22 4.19 -7.44 29.90
CA LEU A 22 3.40 -8.38 30.71
C LEU A 22 4.25 -9.57 31.17
N ARG A 23 5.03 -10.15 30.24
CA ARG A 23 5.91 -11.30 30.53
C ARG A 23 7.10 -10.94 31.40
N GLU A 24 7.62 -9.71 31.32
CA GLU A 24 8.74 -9.22 32.14
C GLU A 24 8.43 -9.28 33.65
N LYS A 25 7.16 -9.13 34.03
CA LYS A 25 6.71 -9.26 35.44
C LYS A 25 6.93 -10.66 36.01
N GLU A 26 6.99 -11.67 35.15
CA GLU A 26 7.13 -13.09 35.50
C GLU A 26 8.59 -13.54 35.53
N VAL A 27 9.52 -12.69 35.08
CA VAL A 27 10.93 -13.04 34.97
C VAL A 27 11.69 -12.71 36.25
N ILE A 28 12.73 -13.50 36.50
CA ILE A 28 13.60 -13.35 37.66
C ILE A 28 14.25 -11.97 37.75
N LYS A 29 14.11 -11.34 38.93
CA LYS A 29 14.77 -10.07 39.29
C LYS A 29 16.14 -10.34 39.89
N SER A 30 17.07 -10.74 39.04
CA SER A 30 18.49 -10.94 39.38
C SER A 30 19.35 -10.04 38.50
N SER A 31 20.55 -9.67 38.95
CA SER A 31 21.58 -9.00 38.12
C SER A 31 22.53 -10.00 37.46
N ASN A 32 22.40 -11.30 37.76
CA ASN A 32 23.36 -12.29 37.32
C ASN A 32 23.20 -12.58 35.82
N SER A 33 24.28 -12.83 35.09
CA SER A 33 24.24 -13.19 33.65
C SER A 33 24.70 -14.63 33.43
N VAL A 34 24.10 -15.35 32.49
CA VAL A 34 24.52 -16.73 32.18
C VAL A 34 25.76 -16.74 31.29
N VAL A 35 26.73 -17.58 31.67
CA VAL A 35 27.92 -17.89 30.89
C VAL A 35 27.86 -19.37 30.50
N VAL A 36 27.97 -19.65 29.21
CA VAL A 36 27.97 -21.01 28.67
C VAL A 36 29.39 -21.44 28.38
N LYS A 37 29.78 -22.61 28.85
CA LYS A 37 31.02 -23.30 28.47
C LYS A 37 30.68 -24.64 27.82
N LYS A 38 31.56 -25.12 26.95
CA LYS A 38 31.43 -26.44 26.32
C LYS A 38 32.55 -27.34 26.82
N GLY A 39 32.19 -28.52 27.33
CA GLY A 39 33.15 -29.53 27.78
C GLY A 39 32.63 -30.93 27.47
N ASN A 40 33.49 -31.80 26.94
CA ASN A 40 33.14 -33.19 26.57
C ASN A 40 31.83 -33.31 25.76
N GLY A 41 31.57 -32.38 24.85
CA GLY A 41 30.37 -32.37 24.01
C GLY A 41 29.10 -31.82 24.65
N VAL A 42 29.12 -31.45 25.94
CA VAL A 42 27.95 -30.95 26.68
C VAL A 42 28.10 -29.48 27.05
N TYR A 43 27.00 -28.73 27.04
CA TYR A 43 26.96 -27.36 27.54
C TYR A 43 26.87 -27.33 29.07
N GLN A 44 27.79 -26.60 29.68
CA GLN A 44 27.83 -26.32 31.11
C GLN A 44 27.47 -24.86 31.35
N TYR A 45 26.56 -24.62 32.29
CA TYR A 45 26.07 -23.29 32.61
C TYR A 45 26.70 -22.77 33.89
N TYR A 46 27.08 -21.50 33.86
CA TYR A 46 27.55 -20.74 35.00
C TYR A 46 26.75 -19.45 35.08
N TYR A 47 26.63 -18.84 36.25
CA TYR A 47 26.23 -17.44 36.34
C TYR A 47 27.40 -16.58 36.78
N ARG A 48 27.44 -15.34 36.28
CA ARG A 48 28.30 -14.28 36.76
C ARG A 48 27.48 -13.34 37.63
N ASP A 49 27.91 -13.09 38.86
CA ASP A 49 27.25 -12.13 39.76
C ASP A 49 27.64 -10.66 39.46
N GLY A 50 27.06 -9.72 40.18
CA GLY A 50 27.38 -8.29 40.03
C GLY A 50 28.82 -7.90 40.42
N LEU A 51 29.55 -8.77 41.12
CA LEU A 51 30.95 -8.59 41.49
C LEU A 51 31.91 -9.25 40.48
N GLY A 52 31.38 -9.99 39.50
CA GLY A 52 32.14 -10.67 38.46
C GLY A 52 32.52 -12.11 38.78
N ASN A 53 32.10 -12.66 39.92
CA ASN A 53 32.42 -14.04 40.30
C ASN A 53 31.63 -15.03 39.46
N LEU A 54 32.28 -16.12 39.06
CA LEU A 54 31.69 -17.16 38.22
C LEU A 54 31.33 -18.40 39.05
N THR A 55 30.05 -18.74 39.11
CA THR A 55 29.55 -19.89 39.87
C THR A 55 28.87 -20.89 38.95
N TYR A 56 29.24 -22.17 39.09
CA TYR A 56 28.63 -23.26 38.32
C TYR A 56 27.16 -23.45 38.67
N ILE A 57 26.31 -23.68 37.66
CA ILE A 57 24.90 -24.03 37.81
C ILE A 57 24.77 -25.53 37.59
N PRO A 58 24.52 -26.32 38.66
CA PRO A 58 24.29 -27.76 38.52
C PRO A 58 23.03 -28.05 37.69
N SER A 59 23.00 -29.18 36.98
CA SER A 59 21.87 -29.56 36.10
C SER A 59 20.50 -29.57 36.80
N ARG A 60 20.46 -29.89 38.10
CA ARG A 60 19.24 -29.80 38.94
C ARG A 60 18.64 -28.38 39.02
N ASN A 61 19.46 -27.35 38.79
CA ASN A 61 19.08 -25.94 38.82
C ASN A 61 19.03 -25.33 37.42
N ASN A 62 18.89 -26.14 36.36
CA ASN A 62 18.79 -25.62 34.98
C ASN A 62 17.64 -24.63 34.78
N ASN A 63 16.57 -24.68 35.59
CA ASN A 63 15.50 -23.68 35.53
C ASN A 63 16.02 -22.27 35.84
N TYR A 64 16.96 -22.13 36.78
CA TYR A 64 17.58 -20.84 37.08
C TYR A 64 18.36 -20.29 35.87
N ALA A 65 19.11 -21.15 35.17
CA ALA A 65 19.80 -20.75 33.94
C ALA A 65 18.80 -20.33 32.84
N LYS A 66 17.68 -21.05 32.68
CA LYS A 66 16.62 -20.71 31.72
C LYS A 66 16.00 -19.35 32.02
N GLU A 67 15.65 -19.07 33.28
CA GLU A 67 15.06 -17.80 33.69
C GLU A 67 16.00 -16.62 33.43
N LEU A 68 17.29 -16.77 33.73
CA LEU A 68 18.29 -15.73 33.46
C LEU A 68 18.48 -15.48 31.95
N VAL A 69 18.58 -16.53 31.14
CA VAL A 69 18.67 -16.38 29.67
C VAL A 69 17.41 -15.76 29.10
N GLN A 70 16.24 -16.15 29.61
CA GLN A 70 14.95 -15.61 29.18
C GLN A 70 14.84 -14.11 29.50
N ARG A 71 15.31 -13.68 30.67
CA ARG A 71 15.46 -12.27 31.03
C ARG A 71 16.33 -11.51 30.04
N ASP A 72 17.53 -12.02 29.78
CA ASP A 72 18.49 -11.39 28.87
C ASP A 72 17.95 -11.27 27.46
N TYR A 73 17.21 -12.28 27.00
CA TYR A 73 16.50 -12.25 25.73
C TYR A 73 15.43 -11.16 25.70
N TYR A 74 14.56 -11.08 26.73
CA TYR A 74 13.50 -10.06 26.78
C TYR A 74 14.07 -8.65 26.87
N ASN A 75 15.13 -8.42 27.65
CA ASN A 75 15.77 -7.11 27.73
C ASN A 75 16.33 -6.69 26.37
N LYS A 76 17.11 -7.55 25.72
CA LYS A 76 17.67 -7.26 24.38
C LYS A 76 16.59 -7.04 23.33
N LEU A 77 15.52 -7.82 23.38
CA LEU A 77 14.40 -7.69 22.46
C LEU A 77 13.62 -6.39 22.70
N MET A 78 13.40 -6.02 23.97
CA MET A 78 12.77 -4.75 24.35
C MET A 78 13.58 -3.56 23.83
N ASP A 79 14.89 -3.57 24.03
CA ASP A 79 15.79 -2.51 23.54
C ASP A 79 15.68 -2.38 22.01
N LYS A 80 15.69 -3.51 21.29
CA LYS A 80 15.57 -3.52 19.83
C LYS A 80 14.23 -3.01 19.33
N LEU A 81 13.13 -3.42 19.96
CA LEU A 81 11.79 -2.96 19.59
C LEU A 81 11.61 -1.46 19.88
N GLN A 82 12.14 -0.96 21.01
CA GLN A 82 12.09 0.47 21.34
C GLN A 82 12.93 1.31 20.38
N GLU A 83 14.12 0.82 20.00
CA GLU A 83 14.98 1.45 18.99
C GLU A 83 14.23 1.58 17.66
N GLN A 84 13.68 0.46 17.15
CA GLN A 84 12.92 0.45 15.90
C GLN A 84 11.69 1.35 15.95
N LYS A 85 10.92 1.28 17.05
CA LYS A 85 9.78 2.17 17.30
C LYS A 85 10.18 3.65 17.17
N SER A 86 11.26 4.06 17.83
CA SER A 86 11.71 5.47 17.78
C SER A 86 12.09 5.91 16.37
N ILE A 87 12.69 5.03 15.57
CA ILE A 87 13.04 5.30 14.18
C ILE A 87 11.78 5.52 13.35
N LEU A 88 10.82 4.59 13.42
CA LEU A 88 9.57 4.68 12.67
C LEU A 88 8.74 5.90 13.05
N GLU A 89 8.58 6.20 14.35
CA GLU A 89 7.86 7.38 14.81
C GLU A 89 8.47 8.69 14.27
N LYS A 90 9.81 8.79 14.29
CA LYS A 90 10.51 9.97 13.76
C LYS A 90 10.37 10.09 12.25
N PHE A 91 10.40 8.97 11.53
CA PHE A 91 10.26 8.93 10.09
C PHE A 91 8.85 9.35 9.69
N ILE A 92 7.82 8.68 10.21
CA ILE A 92 6.41 8.95 9.93
C ILE A 92 6.09 10.43 10.21
N LYS A 93 6.58 10.98 11.33
CA LYS A 93 6.32 12.39 11.69
C LYS A 93 6.96 13.42 10.74
N ARG A 94 8.05 13.08 10.07
CA ARG A 94 8.87 14.03 9.28
C ARG A 94 8.75 13.80 7.78
N TYR A 95 8.26 12.64 7.37
CA TYR A 95 8.17 12.28 5.97
C TYR A 95 7.07 13.11 5.30
N GLU A 96 7.44 13.77 4.21
CA GLU A 96 6.54 14.58 3.38
C GLU A 96 6.35 13.81 2.06
N GLU A 97 5.11 13.47 1.70
CA GLU A 97 4.85 12.64 0.51
C GLU A 97 5.17 13.39 -0.79
N ASN A 98 4.84 14.68 -0.84
CA ASN A 98 5.04 15.54 -2.00
C ASN A 98 5.90 16.77 -1.62
N PRO A 99 7.20 16.58 -1.34
CA PRO A 99 8.04 17.66 -0.84
C PRO A 99 8.20 18.82 -1.83
N ILE A 100 8.15 18.52 -3.14
CA ILE A 100 8.24 19.54 -4.20
C ILE A 100 7.04 20.50 -4.11
N ASP A 101 5.83 19.94 -4.08
CA ASP A 101 4.59 20.73 -4.08
C ASP A 101 4.41 21.43 -2.72
N ALA A 102 4.72 20.74 -1.62
CA ALA A 102 4.65 21.29 -0.26
C ALA A 102 5.58 22.50 -0.04
N VAL A 103 6.74 22.55 -0.72
CA VAL A 103 7.63 23.72 -0.67
C VAL A 103 7.00 24.90 -1.41
N TYR A 104 6.44 24.68 -2.59
CA TYR A 104 5.78 25.72 -3.37
C TYR A 104 4.56 26.31 -2.63
N GLU A 105 3.73 25.45 -2.04
CA GLU A 105 2.52 25.85 -1.30
C GLU A 105 2.81 26.70 -0.06
N LYS A 106 3.99 26.56 0.55
CA LYS A 106 4.42 27.36 1.70
C LYS A 106 4.76 28.82 1.34
N PHE A 107 4.97 29.13 0.07
CA PHE A 107 5.15 30.52 -0.37
C PHE A 107 3.81 31.26 -0.42
N CYS A 108 3.81 32.56 -0.13
CA CYS A 108 2.62 33.38 -0.33
C CYS A 108 2.29 33.56 -1.83
N LYS A 109 1.02 33.78 -2.15
CA LYS A 109 0.52 33.89 -3.55
C LYS A 109 1.36 34.85 -4.43
N GLY A 110 1.78 35.98 -3.89
CA GLY A 110 2.61 36.95 -4.64
C GLY A 110 3.99 36.40 -5.02
N ARG A 111 4.59 35.55 -4.19
CA ARG A 111 5.85 34.88 -4.51
C ARG A 111 5.65 33.68 -5.41
N GLN A 112 4.56 32.94 -5.25
CA GLN A 112 4.20 31.82 -6.11
C GLN A 112 4.16 32.23 -7.59
N ILE A 113 3.61 33.40 -7.89
CA ILE A 113 3.57 33.97 -9.27
C ILE A 113 4.96 34.18 -9.86
N LEU A 114 5.99 34.39 -9.02
CA LEU A 114 7.37 34.65 -9.43
C LEU A 114 8.23 33.38 -9.44
N ILE A 115 7.69 32.25 -9.01
CA ILE A 115 8.40 30.97 -8.94
C ILE A 115 8.12 30.21 -10.23
N GLU A 116 9.19 29.74 -10.87
CA GLU A 116 9.11 28.68 -11.87
C GLU A 116 9.22 27.32 -11.14
N PRO A 117 8.11 26.57 -11.00
CA PRO A 117 8.13 25.33 -10.23
C PRO A 117 8.89 24.24 -11.00
N LEU A 118 9.56 23.34 -10.27
CA LEU A 118 10.33 22.24 -10.87
C LEU A 118 9.45 21.28 -11.70
N ARG A 119 8.16 21.18 -11.35
CA ARG A 119 7.13 20.43 -12.08
C ARG A 119 5.82 21.22 -12.03
N PRO A 120 4.89 20.99 -12.97
CA PRO A 120 3.60 21.68 -12.95
C PRO A 120 2.88 21.46 -11.62
N ILE A 121 2.21 22.50 -11.12
CA ILE A 121 1.38 22.38 -9.91
C ILE A 121 0.22 21.41 -10.15
N GLU A 122 -0.38 20.86 -9.09
CA GLU A 122 -1.38 19.78 -9.21
C GLU A 122 -2.47 20.11 -10.23
N GLN A 123 -3.07 21.31 -10.17
CA GLN A 123 -4.16 21.68 -11.08
C GLN A 123 -3.71 21.77 -12.54
N GLU A 124 -2.55 22.36 -12.80
CA GLU A 124 -2.00 22.46 -14.16
C GLU A 124 -1.65 21.08 -14.71
N PHE A 125 -1.06 20.24 -13.88
CA PHE A 125 -0.73 18.86 -14.24
C PHE A 125 -1.99 18.05 -14.57
N VAL A 126 -3.05 18.17 -13.77
CA VAL A 126 -4.34 17.51 -14.04
C VAL A 126 -4.93 18.00 -15.36
N ASN A 127 -4.92 19.31 -15.62
CA ASN A 127 -5.44 19.87 -16.87
C ASN A 127 -4.64 19.37 -18.08
N GLN A 128 -3.30 19.42 -18.01
CA GLN A 128 -2.42 18.89 -19.04
C GLN A 128 -2.70 17.40 -19.29
N TRP A 129 -2.83 16.62 -18.23
CA TRP A 129 -3.13 15.19 -18.34
C TRP A 129 -4.50 14.94 -19.00
N LEU A 130 -5.52 15.72 -18.67
CA LEU A 130 -6.85 15.63 -19.29
C LEU A 130 -6.80 15.94 -20.79
N ASP A 131 -5.99 16.92 -21.20
CA ASP A 131 -5.80 17.32 -22.60
C ASP A 131 -5.02 16.24 -23.39
N GLU A 132 -4.01 15.63 -22.77
CA GLU A 132 -3.21 14.54 -23.37
C GLU A 132 -3.99 13.22 -23.53
N HIS A 133 -5.02 13.01 -22.70
CA HIS A 133 -5.83 11.79 -22.70
C HIS A 133 -7.29 12.10 -23.01
N PRO A 134 -7.63 12.51 -24.25
CA PRO A 134 -9.02 12.81 -24.58
C PRO A 134 -9.90 11.57 -24.38
N GLY A 135 -11.02 11.72 -23.70
CA GLY A 135 -12.02 10.66 -23.55
C GLY A 135 -12.90 10.47 -24.79
N ASN A 136 -13.80 9.49 -24.72
CA ASN A 136 -14.80 9.17 -25.75
C ASN A 136 -14.18 8.93 -27.14
N GLN A 137 -13.03 8.26 -27.20
CA GLN A 137 -12.29 8.05 -28.44
C GLN A 137 -12.74 6.80 -29.21
N ASN A 138 -13.64 5.98 -28.64
CA ASN A 138 -14.07 4.74 -29.27
C ASN A 138 -15.12 4.99 -30.38
N PRO A 139 -14.78 4.75 -31.66
CA PRO A 139 -15.66 5.11 -32.78
C PRO A 139 -16.71 4.02 -33.08
N PHE A 140 -16.60 2.84 -32.46
CA PHE A 140 -17.34 1.65 -32.88
C PHE A 140 -18.67 1.44 -32.15
N GLU A 141 -19.05 2.30 -31.21
CA GLU A 141 -20.07 1.94 -30.22
C GLU A 141 -21.28 2.87 -30.14
N LYS A 142 -22.39 2.30 -29.66
CA LYS A 142 -23.69 2.97 -29.56
C LYS A 142 -23.62 4.10 -28.52
N ARG A 143 -24.33 5.19 -28.81
CA ARG A 143 -24.47 6.35 -27.92
C ARG A 143 -24.84 5.89 -26.50
N GLY A 144 -24.02 6.25 -25.50
CA GLY A 144 -24.22 5.88 -24.10
C GLY A 144 -25.62 6.23 -23.60
N THR A 145 -26.18 5.39 -22.73
CA THR A 145 -27.57 5.51 -22.28
C THR A 145 -27.70 6.06 -20.85
N TYR A 146 -26.61 6.02 -20.08
CA TYR A 146 -26.61 6.42 -18.67
C TYR A 146 -25.86 7.74 -18.49
N LEU A 147 -26.55 8.76 -17.98
CA LEU A 147 -25.96 10.06 -17.68
C LEU A 147 -25.23 10.01 -16.32
N THR A 148 -23.95 10.39 -16.26
CA THR A 148 -23.15 10.50 -15.03
C THR A 148 -23.42 11.84 -14.33
N ASN A 149 -23.03 11.95 -13.07
CA ASN A 149 -23.09 13.18 -12.28
C ASN A 149 -22.17 14.28 -12.84
N ARG A 150 -21.12 13.89 -13.58
CA ARG A 150 -20.23 14.78 -14.30
C ARG A 150 -20.84 15.27 -15.64
N GLY A 151 -21.94 14.66 -16.07
CA GLY A 151 -22.68 15.06 -17.27
C GLY A 151 -22.30 14.31 -18.55
N GLU A 152 -21.53 13.23 -18.46
CA GLU A 152 -21.19 12.40 -19.63
C GLU A 152 -22.12 11.18 -19.75
N TYR A 153 -22.15 10.56 -20.93
CA TYR A 153 -22.96 9.37 -21.18
C TYR A 153 -22.07 8.13 -21.21
N VAL A 154 -22.39 7.14 -20.39
CA VAL A 154 -21.69 5.85 -20.32
C VAL A 154 -22.61 4.69 -20.73
N ARG A 155 -22.02 3.52 -21.00
CA ARG A 155 -22.72 2.38 -21.64
C ARG A 155 -23.46 1.51 -20.65
N SER A 156 -22.94 1.37 -19.44
CA SER A 156 -23.50 0.47 -18.43
C SER A 156 -23.82 1.18 -17.12
N LYS A 157 -24.69 0.54 -16.33
CA LYS A 157 -25.00 1.01 -14.95
C LYS A 157 -23.74 0.94 -14.08
N SER A 158 -22.94 -0.10 -14.24
CA SER A 158 -21.69 -0.32 -13.49
C SER A 158 -20.67 0.77 -13.80
N GLU A 159 -20.49 1.14 -15.07
CA GLU A 159 -19.67 2.31 -15.47
C GLU A 159 -20.21 3.62 -14.90
N LYS A 160 -21.54 3.84 -14.89
CA LYS A 160 -22.12 5.04 -14.28
C LYS A 160 -21.74 5.12 -12.79
N ILE A 161 -21.87 4.01 -12.07
CA ILE A 161 -21.50 3.95 -10.65
C ILE A 161 -20.01 4.26 -10.48
N LEU A 162 -19.12 3.68 -11.30
CA LEU A 162 -17.68 3.96 -11.27
C LEU A 162 -17.39 5.44 -11.53
N ALA A 163 -17.91 6.01 -12.61
CA ALA A 163 -17.75 7.40 -12.99
C ALA A 163 -18.25 8.36 -11.89
N ASP A 164 -19.40 8.05 -11.29
CA ASP A 164 -20.00 8.83 -10.20
C ASP A 164 -19.13 8.73 -8.92
N LEU A 165 -18.57 7.56 -8.61
CA LEU A 165 -17.65 7.37 -7.49
C LEU A 165 -16.34 8.13 -7.69
N PHE A 166 -15.71 8.02 -8.86
CA PHE A 166 -14.48 8.76 -9.16
C PHE A 166 -14.71 10.28 -9.05
N TYR A 167 -15.85 10.76 -9.57
CA TYR A 167 -16.22 12.16 -9.48
C TYR A 167 -16.46 12.60 -8.02
N GLN A 168 -17.22 11.83 -7.25
CA GLN A 168 -17.49 12.11 -5.84
C GLN A 168 -16.21 12.13 -4.99
N MET A 169 -15.25 11.27 -5.31
CA MET A 169 -13.96 11.18 -4.61
C MET A 169 -12.89 12.15 -5.16
N GLY A 170 -13.23 12.98 -6.15
CA GLY A 170 -12.33 14.00 -6.71
C GLY A 170 -11.14 13.42 -7.48
N ILE A 171 -11.29 12.23 -8.04
CA ILE A 171 -10.27 11.54 -8.83
C ILE A 171 -10.44 11.97 -10.30
N PRO A 172 -9.42 12.58 -10.93
CA PRO A 172 -9.48 12.89 -12.35
C PRO A 172 -9.54 11.60 -13.18
N TYR A 173 -10.45 11.56 -14.14
CA TYR A 173 -10.61 10.42 -15.03
C TYR A 173 -11.04 10.82 -16.44
N GLN A 174 -10.74 9.96 -17.40
CA GLN A 174 -11.20 10.03 -18.77
C GLN A 174 -11.86 8.69 -19.15
N TYR A 175 -13.09 8.77 -19.63
CA TYR A 175 -13.86 7.62 -20.08
C TYR A 175 -13.44 7.25 -21.51
N GLU A 176 -13.14 5.98 -21.77
CA GLU A 176 -12.78 5.46 -23.11
C GLU A 176 -11.70 6.25 -23.86
N ALA A 177 -10.64 6.63 -23.17
CA ALA A 177 -9.47 7.17 -23.85
C ALA A 177 -8.76 6.06 -24.65
N SER A 178 -8.19 6.43 -25.80
CA SER A 178 -7.48 5.48 -26.67
C SER A 178 -6.16 5.05 -26.07
N TYR A 179 -5.83 3.77 -26.19
CA TYR A 179 -4.55 3.20 -25.79
C TYR A 179 -3.96 2.33 -26.91
N VAL A 180 -2.68 2.51 -27.23
CA VAL A 180 -1.99 1.74 -28.29
C VAL A 180 -1.34 0.52 -27.66
N LEU A 181 -1.77 -0.67 -28.08
CA LEU A 181 -1.22 -1.95 -27.63
C LEU A 181 0.13 -2.26 -28.29
N TYR A 182 0.86 -3.23 -27.73
CA TYR A 182 2.17 -3.70 -28.22
C TYR A 182 2.21 -4.09 -29.71
N ASN A 183 1.06 -4.46 -30.27
CA ASN A 183 0.91 -4.87 -31.67
C ASN A 183 0.41 -3.73 -32.58
N GLY A 184 0.41 -2.49 -32.10
CA GLY A 184 -0.04 -1.29 -32.82
C GLY A 184 -1.56 -1.16 -32.94
N LYS A 185 -2.35 -2.09 -32.39
CA LYS A 185 -3.81 -1.95 -32.35
C LYS A 185 -4.23 -1.01 -31.24
N ILE A 186 -5.29 -0.23 -31.49
CA ILE A 186 -5.89 0.65 -30.50
C ILE A 186 -6.94 -0.13 -29.71
N CYS A 187 -6.92 0.02 -28.39
CA CYS A 187 -8.01 -0.38 -27.51
C CYS A 187 -8.50 0.81 -26.70
N TYR A 188 -9.65 0.65 -26.05
CA TYR A 188 -10.27 1.68 -25.21
C TYR A 188 -10.59 1.05 -23.86
N PRO A 189 -9.71 1.18 -22.86
CA PRO A 189 -10.04 0.85 -21.48
C PRO A 189 -11.23 1.68 -21.02
N ASP A 190 -12.08 1.14 -20.13
CA ASP A 190 -13.29 1.86 -19.71
C ASP A 190 -12.95 3.22 -19.09
N PHE A 191 -11.96 3.26 -18.21
CA PHE A 191 -11.45 4.51 -17.64
C PHE A 191 -9.94 4.54 -17.62
N ILE A 192 -9.39 5.74 -17.84
CA ILE A 192 -8.05 6.10 -17.41
C ILE A 192 -8.20 7.07 -16.25
N LEU A 193 -7.41 6.87 -15.19
CA LEU A 193 -7.49 7.53 -13.91
C LEU A 193 -6.13 8.14 -13.56
N LEU A 194 -6.15 9.30 -12.93
CA LEU A 194 -4.94 9.94 -12.42
C LEU A 194 -4.90 9.87 -10.89
N ASN A 195 -3.90 9.19 -10.35
CA ASN A 195 -3.57 9.33 -8.94
C ASN A 195 -2.76 10.63 -8.76
N LYS A 196 -3.38 11.63 -8.12
CA LYS A 196 -2.77 12.95 -7.93
C LYS A 196 -1.57 12.91 -6.97
N ARG A 197 -1.59 12.01 -5.99
CA ARG A 197 -0.55 11.90 -4.95
C ARG A 197 0.78 11.52 -5.54
N ASP A 198 0.82 10.47 -6.36
CA ASP A 198 2.05 9.94 -6.96
C ASP A 198 2.20 10.29 -8.45
N ARG A 199 1.22 11.02 -9.00
CA ARG A 199 1.16 11.45 -10.41
C ARG A 199 1.23 10.28 -11.38
N LYS A 200 0.71 9.11 -10.97
CA LYS A 200 0.64 7.92 -11.80
C LYS A 200 -0.71 7.78 -12.49
N ILE A 201 -0.64 7.19 -13.67
CA ILE A 201 -1.80 6.85 -14.48
C ILE A 201 -2.19 5.41 -14.16
N PHE A 202 -3.48 5.22 -13.90
CA PHE A 202 -4.10 3.92 -13.73
C PHE A 202 -5.15 3.70 -14.81
N TYR A 203 -5.36 2.46 -15.18
CA TYR A 203 -6.37 2.02 -16.13
C TYR A 203 -7.39 1.20 -15.36
N TRP A 204 -8.67 1.42 -15.62
CA TRP A 204 -9.74 0.65 -15.03
C TRP A 204 -10.55 -0.03 -16.12
N GLU A 205 -10.73 -1.33 -15.96
CA GLU A 205 -11.53 -2.15 -16.84
C GLU A 205 -12.63 -2.88 -16.05
N HIS A 206 -13.88 -2.76 -16.51
CA HIS A 206 -15.03 -3.45 -15.97
C HIS A 206 -15.44 -4.60 -16.88
N PHE A 207 -15.16 -5.82 -16.42
CA PHE A 207 -15.59 -7.03 -17.08
C PHE A 207 -17.02 -7.39 -16.63
N GLY A 208 -18.02 -7.10 -17.47
CA GLY A 208 -19.41 -7.53 -17.28
C GLY A 208 -19.60 -9.05 -17.36
N LEU A 209 -20.86 -9.52 -17.37
CA LEU A 209 -21.33 -10.94 -17.37
C LEU A 209 -20.28 -11.99 -17.74
N ALA A 210 -19.44 -12.35 -16.77
CA ALA A 210 -18.34 -13.31 -16.94
C ALA A 210 -18.78 -14.79 -17.01
N SER A 211 -20.08 -15.05 -17.21
CA SER A 211 -20.69 -16.38 -17.05
C SER A 211 -20.73 -17.23 -18.33
N ASP A 212 -20.35 -16.67 -19.48
CA ASP A 212 -20.26 -17.43 -20.74
C ASP A 212 -18.83 -17.91 -20.98
N LYS A 213 -18.65 -19.17 -21.40
CA LYS A 213 -17.30 -19.77 -21.53
C LYS A 213 -16.44 -19.02 -22.56
N ASP A 214 -17.06 -18.61 -23.66
CA ASP A 214 -16.40 -17.85 -24.73
C ASP A 214 -15.98 -16.45 -24.26
N TYR A 215 -16.68 -15.91 -23.27
CA TYR A 215 -16.40 -14.59 -22.71
C TYR A 215 -15.21 -14.62 -21.74
N ALA A 216 -15.03 -15.71 -20.97
CA ALA A 216 -13.88 -15.88 -20.11
C ALA A 216 -12.56 -15.97 -20.91
N GLU A 217 -12.56 -16.73 -22.01
CA GLU A 217 -11.40 -16.82 -22.90
C GLU A 217 -11.06 -15.47 -23.54
N THR A 218 -12.07 -14.74 -24.01
CA THR A 218 -11.89 -13.40 -24.60
C THR A 218 -11.30 -12.40 -23.59
N ASN A 219 -11.75 -12.43 -22.34
CA ASN A 219 -11.22 -11.55 -21.29
C ASN A 219 -9.79 -11.90 -20.90
N LEU A 220 -9.47 -13.19 -20.81
CA LEU A 220 -8.09 -13.63 -20.56
C LEU A 220 -7.17 -13.21 -21.70
N GLU A 221 -7.59 -13.34 -22.96
CA GLU A 221 -6.83 -12.82 -24.09
C GLU A 221 -6.64 -11.29 -24.02
N LYS A 222 -7.66 -10.56 -23.58
CA LYS A 222 -7.59 -9.11 -23.41
C LYS A 222 -6.57 -8.73 -22.32
N LEU A 223 -6.59 -9.42 -21.18
CA LEU A 223 -5.61 -9.25 -20.11
C LEU A 223 -4.19 -9.58 -20.57
N LEU A 224 -3.99 -10.64 -21.35
CA LEU A 224 -2.68 -10.97 -21.92
C LEU A 224 -2.18 -9.90 -22.90
N LYS A 225 -3.09 -9.30 -23.69
CA LYS A 225 -2.76 -8.19 -24.59
C LYS A 225 -2.38 -6.94 -23.79
N TYR A 226 -3.08 -6.68 -22.70
CA TYR A 226 -2.78 -5.60 -21.76
C TYR A 226 -1.41 -5.78 -21.10
N GLU A 227 -1.14 -6.94 -20.54
CA GLU A 227 0.14 -7.23 -19.88
C GLU A 227 1.33 -7.09 -20.85
N LYS A 228 1.20 -7.60 -22.08
CA LYS A 228 2.20 -7.40 -23.15
C LYS A 228 2.39 -5.93 -23.55
N SER A 229 1.41 -5.08 -23.26
CA SER A 229 1.43 -3.64 -23.54
C SER A 229 1.69 -2.81 -22.28
N GLU A 230 2.34 -3.39 -21.26
CA GLU A 230 2.69 -2.71 -20.00
C GLU A 230 1.50 -2.27 -19.15
N LEU A 231 0.30 -2.79 -19.42
CA LEU A 231 -0.87 -2.68 -18.56
C LEU A 231 -0.94 -3.90 -17.64
N VAL A 232 -0.27 -3.80 -16.50
CA VAL A 232 -0.06 -4.90 -15.56
C VAL A 232 -1.10 -4.88 -14.45
N LEU A 233 -1.79 -6.00 -14.29
CA LEU A 233 -2.84 -6.18 -13.29
C LEU A 233 -2.28 -5.97 -11.88
N GLY A 234 -2.89 -5.04 -11.13
CA GLY A 234 -2.48 -4.70 -9.76
C GLY A 234 -1.28 -3.75 -9.66
N ASP A 235 -0.69 -3.34 -10.78
CA ASP A 235 0.30 -2.24 -10.81
C ASP A 235 -0.37 -0.96 -11.34
N ASN A 236 -0.62 -0.88 -12.64
CA ASN A 236 -1.31 0.24 -13.28
C ASN A 236 -2.67 -0.15 -13.88
N LEU A 237 -3.04 -1.43 -13.90
CA LEU A 237 -4.35 -1.89 -14.34
C LEU A 237 -5.18 -2.40 -13.15
N ILE A 238 -6.36 -1.79 -12.95
CA ILE A 238 -7.37 -2.19 -11.98
C ILE A 238 -8.54 -2.80 -12.75
N VAL A 239 -9.07 -3.91 -12.24
CA VAL A 239 -10.18 -4.61 -12.88
C VAL A 239 -11.33 -4.77 -11.91
N SER A 240 -12.55 -4.75 -12.43
CA SER A 240 -13.77 -5.08 -11.71
C SER A 240 -14.58 -6.10 -12.50
N PHE A 241 -15.35 -6.94 -11.81
CA PHE A 241 -16.08 -8.05 -12.43
C PHE A 241 -17.53 -8.05 -12.00
N GLU A 242 -18.41 -8.43 -12.91
CA GLU A 242 -19.82 -8.75 -12.63
C GLU A 242 -20.18 -10.10 -13.28
N SER A 243 -20.94 -10.94 -12.58
CA SER A 243 -21.34 -12.26 -13.08
C SER A 243 -22.74 -12.64 -12.59
N ASN A 244 -23.36 -13.62 -13.24
CA ASN A 244 -24.65 -14.14 -12.81
C ASN A 244 -24.55 -14.71 -11.37
N GLY A 245 -25.25 -14.05 -10.44
CA GLY A 245 -25.24 -14.40 -9.01
C GLY A 245 -24.21 -13.66 -8.15
N ILE A 246 -23.33 -12.85 -8.75
CA ILE A 246 -22.37 -11.98 -8.04
C ILE A 246 -22.67 -10.54 -8.45
N SER A 247 -23.35 -9.80 -7.58
CA SER A 247 -23.68 -8.38 -7.81
C SER A 247 -22.44 -7.49 -7.75
N PHE A 248 -22.48 -6.39 -8.49
CA PHE A 248 -21.49 -5.31 -8.42
C PHE A 248 -21.31 -4.80 -6.97
N ASP A 249 -20.20 -5.16 -6.32
CA ASP A 249 -19.91 -4.79 -4.94
C ASP A 249 -19.24 -3.41 -4.85
N VAL A 250 -20.07 -2.39 -4.62
CA VAL A 250 -19.62 -1.01 -4.46
C VAL A 250 -18.58 -0.84 -3.36
N LYS A 251 -18.66 -1.61 -2.26
CA LYS A 251 -17.69 -1.47 -1.15
C LYS A 251 -16.31 -1.95 -1.57
N LEU A 252 -16.24 -3.07 -2.29
CA LEU A 252 -14.98 -3.57 -2.84
C LEU A 252 -14.35 -2.56 -3.82
N ILE A 253 -15.17 -1.89 -4.63
CA ILE A 253 -14.72 -0.84 -5.55
C ILE A 253 -14.16 0.36 -4.78
N GLU A 254 -14.86 0.83 -3.73
CA GLU A 254 -14.37 1.90 -2.87
C GLU A 254 -13.04 1.54 -2.19
N GLU A 255 -12.87 0.30 -1.72
CA GLU A 255 -11.62 -0.19 -1.14
C GLU A 255 -10.48 -0.19 -2.16
N LYS A 256 -10.75 -0.63 -3.39
CA LYS A 256 -9.79 -0.55 -4.50
C LYS A 256 -9.40 0.90 -4.80
N ILE A 257 -10.37 1.80 -4.91
CA ILE A 257 -10.12 3.22 -5.13
C ILE A 257 -9.21 3.78 -4.03
N LYS A 258 -9.54 3.51 -2.75
CA LYS A 258 -8.72 3.96 -1.62
C LYS A 258 -7.31 3.37 -1.61
N THR A 259 -7.15 2.15 -2.10
CA THR A 259 -5.85 1.45 -2.11
C THR A 259 -4.92 1.96 -3.22
N TYR A 260 -5.47 2.16 -4.42
CA TYR A 260 -4.66 2.46 -5.61
C TYR A 260 -4.62 3.95 -5.96
N LEU A 261 -5.70 4.70 -5.70
CA LEU A 261 -5.88 6.07 -6.22
C LEU A 261 -5.83 7.16 -5.14
N LEU A 262 -5.83 6.77 -3.86
CA LEU A 262 -5.72 7.66 -2.69
C LEU A 262 -4.56 7.24 -1.78
#